data_AF-A0A6P1U767-F1
#
_entry.id   AF-A0A6P1U767-F1
#
_cell.length_a   1.000
_cell.length_b   1.000
_cell.length_c   1.000
_cell.angle_alpha   90.00
_cell.angle_beta   90.00
_cell.angle_gamma   90.00
#
_symmetry.space_group_name_H-M   'P 1'
#
loop_
_entity.id
_entity.type
_entity.pdbx_description
1 polymer ?
#
loop_
_entity_poly.entity_id
_entity_poly.type
_entity_poly.pdbx_seq_one_letter_code
_entity_poly.pdbx_strand_id
1 'polypeptide(L)'
;MSLQTRHFVLTAEGSIREFSAHEAAQIAAGSNRIPEFAGHNLRYLQLTLEDTPDSNELRVQTAGARVQFDEQGRLTQGTPPTDEQPISRFEHDAVVQWALRDVAAIAPTFH
;
A
#
# COMPACT_ATOMS: atom_id res chain seq x y z
N MET A 1 6.07 18.29 9.89
CA MET A 1 5.42 16.98 10.05
C MET A 1 4.85 16.61 8.70
N SER A 2 5.51 15.67 8.04
CA SER A 2 5.13 15.20 6.71
C SER A 2 4.54 13.80 6.89
N LEU A 3 3.22 13.69 6.79
CA LEU A 3 2.55 12.38 6.81
C LEU A 3 2.27 11.98 5.37
N GLN A 4 2.91 10.90 4.90
CA GLN A 4 2.67 10.35 3.57
C GLN A 4 2.04 8.96 3.69
N THR A 5 0.81 8.83 3.22
CA THR A 5 0.14 7.54 3.13
C THR A 5 0.22 7.02 1.70
N ARG A 6 0.82 5.85 1.54
CA ARG A 6 0.93 5.11 0.27
C ARG A 6 0.13 3.82 0.37
N HIS A 7 -0.47 3.44 -0.74
CA HIS A 7 -1.38 2.31 -0.82
C HIS A 7 -0.82 1.31 -1.82
N PHE A 8 -0.76 0.05 -1.43
CA PHE A 8 -0.15 -1.00 -2.22
C PHE A 8 -1.14 -2.15 -2.39
N VAL A 9 -1.23 -2.67 -3.61
CA VAL A 9 -2.01 -3.87 -3.92
C VAL A 9 -1.07 -4.93 -4.46
N LEU A 10 -1.11 -6.12 -3.87
CA LEU A 10 -0.36 -7.28 -4.32
C LEU A 10 -1.28 -8.15 -5.17
N THR A 11 -0.88 -8.36 -6.42
CA THR A 11 -1.58 -9.25 -7.34
C THR A 11 -1.21 -10.70 -7.06
N ALA A 12 -2.07 -11.64 -7.46
CA ALA A 12 -1.79 -13.07 -7.35
C ALA A 12 -0.54 -13.51 -8.17
N GLU A 13 -0.14 -12.70 -9.16
CA GLU A 13 1.06 -12.90 -9.97
C GLU A 13 2.34 -12.40 -9.28
N GLY A 14 2.25 -11.90 -8.05
CA GLY A 14 3.39 -11.39 -7.29
C GLY A 14 3.84 -9.99 -7.70
N SER A 15 3.02 -9.26 -8.45
CA SER A 15 3.29 -7.85 -8.77
C SER A 15 2.77 -6.93 -7.67
N ILE A 16 3.52 -5.88 -7.35
CA ILE A 16 3.13 -4.85 -6.39
C ILE A 16 2.75 -3.60 -7.18
N ARG A 17 1.56 -3.06 -6.90
CA ARG A 17 1.08 -1.84 -7.53
C ARG A 17 0.86 -0.77 -6.47
N GLU A 18 1.48 0.39 -6.67
CA GLU A 18 1.38 1.54 -5.77
C GLU A 18 0.26 2.48 -6.24
N PHE A 19 -0.47 3.02 -5.28
CA PHE A 19 -1.51 4.01 -5.44
C PHE A 19 -1.29 5.13 -4.42
N SER A 20 -1.54 6.36 -4.84
CA SER A 20 -1.60 7.50 -3.93
C SER A 20 -2.84 7.42 -3.03
N ALA A 21 -2.82 8.14 -1.90
CA ALA A 21 -3.99 8.22 -1.01
C ALA A 21 -5.25 8.74 -1.72
N HIS A 22 -5.07 9.64 -2.68
CA HIS A 22 -6.18 10.15 -3.48
C HIS A 22 -6.76 9.07 -4.41
N GLU A 23 -5.91 8.34 -5.13
CA GLU A 23 -6.35 7.25 -6.01
C GLU A 23 -7.01 6.12 -5.22
N ALA A 24 -6.41 5.71 -4.09
CA ALA A 24 -6.98 4.70 -3.22
C ALA A 24 -8.37 5.11 -2.70
N ALA A 25 -8.55 6.38 -2.34
CA ALA A 25 -9.87 6.90 -1.96
C ALA A 25 -10.87 6.86 -3.12
N GLN A 26 -10.45 7.17 -4.36
CA GLN A 26 -11.34 7.07 -5.53
C GLN A 26 -11.73 5.62 -5.86
N ILE A 27 -10.80 4.68 -5.72
CA ILE A 27 -11.05 3.25 -5.89
C ILE A 27 -12.01 2.75 -4.78
N ALA A 28 -11.77 3.15 -3.53
CA ALA A 28 -12.62 2.81 -2.39
C ALA A 28 -14.03 3.39 -2.50
N ALA A 29 -14.15 4.59 -3.07
CA ALA A 29 -15.43 5.23 -3.38
C ALA A 29 -16.13 4.62 -4.61
N GLY A 30 -15.52 3.64 -5.29
CA GLY A 30 -16.05 3.04 -6.52
C GLY A 30 -16.09 4.02 -7.72
N SER A 31 -15.45 5.18 -7.58
CA SER A 31 -15.35 6.20 -8.62
C SER A 31 -14.29 5.85 -9.66
N ASN A 32 -13.22 5.18 -9.24
CA ASN A 32 -12.21 4.61 -10.12
C ASN A 32 -12.37 3.09 -10.21
N ARG A 33 -12.21 2.53 -11.41
CA ARG A 33 -12.34 1.07 -11.66
C ARG A 33 -11.03 0.56 -12.20
N ILE A 34 -10.60 -0.59 -11.70
CA ILE A 34 -9.38 -1.26 -12.14
C ILE A 34 -9.79 -2.59 -12.80
N PRO A 35 -10.07 -2.60 -14.11
CA PRO A 35 -10.52 -3.80 -14.81
C PRO A 35 -9.48 -4.94 -14.75
N GLU A 36 -8.21 -4.60 -14.54
CA GLU A 36 -7.11 -5.56 -14.35
C GLU A 36 -7.27 -6.42 -13.09
N PHE A 37 -8.03 -5.93 -12.11
CA PHE A 37 -8.32 -6.62 -10.86
C PHE A 37 -9.73 -7.21 -10.84
N ALA A 38 -10.46 -7.15 -11.96
CA ALA A 38 -11.84 -7.60 -12.04
C ALA A 38 -11.99 -9.07 -11.63
N GLY A 39 -12.91 -9.35 -10.70
CA GLY A 39 -13.18 -10.69 -10.18
C GLY A 39 -12.10 -11.24 -9.24
N HIS A 40 -11.08 -10.46 -8.88
CA HIS A 40 -10.00 -10.91 -8.01
C HIS A 40 -10.16 -10.43 -6.57
N ASN A 41 -9.71 -11.28 -5.64
CA ASN A 41 -9.49 -10.93 -4.24
C ASN A 41 -7.99 -10.71 -4.05
N LEU A 42 -7.60 -9.46 -3.77
CA LEU A 42 -6.21 -9.05 -3.70
C LEU A 42 -5.85 -8.62 -2.28
N ARG A 43 -4.55 -8.73 -1.98
CA ARG A 43 -3.99 -8.25 -0.72
C ARG A 43 -3.68 -6.78 -0.87
N TYR A 44 -4.07 -6.01 0.14
CA TYR A 44 -3.85 -4.58 0.21
C TYR A 44 -2.96 -4.27 1.40
N LEU A 45 -2.03 -3.34 1.21
CA LEU A 45 -1.14 -2.82 2.22
C LEU A 45 -1.20 -1.30 2.19
N GLN A 46 -1.51 -0.71 3.33
CA GLN A 46 -1.33 0.71 3.56
C GLN A 46 -0.01 0.92 4.29
N LEU A 47 0.78 1.87 3.83
CA LEU A 47 2.01 2.29 4.47
C LEU A 47 1.92 3.79 4.76
N THR A 48 2.08 4.15 6.02
CA THR A 48 2.11 5.53 6.50
C THR A 48 3.55 5.84 6.90
N LEU A 49 4.15 6.79 6.21
CA LEU A 49 5.43 7.39 6.57
C LEU A 49 5.15 8.68 7.35
N GLU A 50 5.70 8.76 8.55
CA GLU A 50 5.70 9.96 9.37
C GLU A 50 7.13 10.48 9.47
N ASP A 51 7.37 11.60 8.80
CA ASP A 51 8.61 12.36 8.84
C ASP A 51 8.45 13.53 9.82
N THR A 52 9.19 13.45 10.93
CA THR A 52 9.16 14.45 12.00
C THR A 52 10.44 15.25 11.93
N PRO A 53 10.43 16.54 11.54
CA PRO A 53 11.66 17.31 11.30
C PRO A 53 12.55 17.50 12.54
N ASP A 54 12.00 17.27 13.74
CA ASP A 54 12.70 17.41 15.03
C ASP A 54 13.33 16.09 15.52
N SER A 55 12.95 14.95 14.94
CA SER A 55 13.56 13.66 15.19
C SER A 55 14.20 13.17 13.90
N ASN A 56 15.47 12.79 13.96
CA ASN A 56 16.16 12.15 12.83
C ASN A 56 15.66 10.71 12.57
N GLU A 57 14.39 10.45 12.88
CA GLU A 57 13.72 9.15 12.89
C GLU A 57 12.51 9.22 11.94
N LEU A 58 12.56 8.39 10.89
CA LEU A 58 11.44 8.15 10.00
C LEU A 58 10.57 7.06 10.61
N ARG A 59 9.32 7.36 10.97
CA ARG A 59 8.39 6.36 11.48
C ARG A 59 7.61 5.74 10.32
N VAL A 60 7.67 4.41 10.22
CA VAL A 60 6.94 3.64 9.21
C VAL A 60 5.90 2.80 9.92
N GLN A 61 4.63 3.00 9.55
CA GLN A 61 3.52 2.17 10.00
C GLN A 61 2.91 1.47 8.81
N THR A 62 2.59 0.18 8.96
CA THR A 62 1.97 -0.62 7.91
C THR A 62 0.66 -1.23 8.42
N ALA A 63 -0.34 -1.29 7.55
CA ALA A 63 -1.62 -1.92 7.83
C ALA A 63 -2.04 -2.79 6.64
N GLY A 64 -2.31 -4.07 6.89
CA GLY A 64 -2.84 -4.98 5.88
C GLY A 64 -4.35 -4.93 5.78
N ALA A 65 -4.91 -5.21 4.60
CA ALA A 65 -6.31 -5.55 4.40
C ALA A 65 -6.49 -6.48 3.19
N ARG A 66 -7.71 -7.02 3.03
CA ARG A 66 -8.12 -7.68 1.79
C ARG A 66 -9.13 -6.83 1.07
N VAL A 67 -8.93 -6.71 -0.23
CA VAL A 67 -9.79 -5.98 -1.14
C VAL A 67 -10.34 -6.93 -2.19
N GLN A 68 -11.66 -6.98 -2.31
CA GLN A 68 -12.35 -7.75 -3.33
C GLN A 68 -12.90 -6.81 -4.38
N PHE A 69 -12.66 -7.17 -5.65
CA PHE A 69 -13.17 -6.46 -6.79
C PHE A 69 -14.28 -7.27 -7.48
N ASP A 70 -15.30 -6.59 -8.02
CA ASP A 70 -16.31 -7.22 -8.89
C ASP A 70 -15.76 -7.53 -10.29
N GLU A 71 -16.57 -8.19 -11.11
CA GLU A 71 -16.28 -8.50 -12.52
C GLU A 71 -16.05 -7.28 -13.42
N GLN A 72 -16.31 -6.07 -12.91
CA GLN A 72 -16.07 -4.81 -13.63
C GLN A 72 -14.86 -4.05 -13.09
N GLY A 73 -14.12 -4.61 -12.12
CA GLY A 73 -12.95 -4.01 -11.52
C GLY A 73 -13.27 -2.92 -10.49
N ARG A 74 -14.50 -2.87 -9.95
CA ARG A 74 -14.86 -1.97 -8.86
C ARG A 74 -14.61 -2.65 -7.52
N LEU A 75 -14.11 -1.90 -6.55
CA LEU A 75 -13.99 -2.40 -5.19
C LEU A 75 -15.39 -2.66 -4.61
N THR A 76 -15.67 -3.91 -4.22
CA THR A 76 -16.94 -4.31 -3.61
C THR A 76 -16.82 -4.53 -2.11
N GLN A 77 -15.67 -5.00 -1.64
CA GLN A 77 -15.45 -5.25 -0.22
C GLN A 77 -14.01 -4.96 0.17
N GLY A 78 -13.82 -4.14 1.21
CA GLY A 78 -12.57 -4.03 1.94
C GLY A 78 -12.77 -4.66 3.31
N THR A 79 -12.32 -5.89 3.51
CA THR A 79 -12.35 -6.53 4.83
C THR A 79 -10.97 -6.39 5.47
N PRO A 80 -10.89 -6.03 6.77
CA PRO A 80 -9.65 -6.18 7.51
C PRO A 80 -9.18 -7.64 7.38
N PRO A 81 -7.86 -7.87 7.36
CA PRO A 81 -7.35 -9.22 7.21
C PRO A 81 -7.79 -9.99 8.44
N THR A 82 -8.60 -11.02 8.25
CA THR A 82 -8.89 -11.98 9.32
C THR A 82 -7.59 -12.68 9.70
N ASP A 83 -7.45 -12.99 10.99
CA ASP A 83 -6.28 -13.61 11.63
C ASP A 83 -5.77 -14.88 10.91
N GLU A 84 -6.61 -15.49 10.10
CA GLU A 84 -6.33 -16.71 9.33
C GLU A 84 -5.29 -16.54 8.20
N GLN A 85 -5.03 -15.31 7.72
CA GLN A 85 -4.05 -15.06 6.64
C GLN A 85 -3.28 -13.75 6.87
N PRO A 86 -2.30 -13.73 7.78
CA PRO A 86 -1.44 -12.57 7.99
C PRO A 86 -0.63 -12.27 6.73
N ILE A 87 -0.35 -10.98 6.52
CA ILE A 87 0.62 -10.55 5.52
C ILE A 87 1.97 -11.14 5.90
N SER A 88 2.61 -11.82 4.96
CA SER A 88 3.92 -12.41 5.19
C SER A 88 4.94 -11.33 5.47
N ARG A 89 5.91 -11.63 6.34
CA ARG A 89 7.04 -10.74 6.59
C ARG A 89 7.74 -10.30 5.30
N PHE A 90 7.77 -11.17 4.29
CA PHE A 90 8.32 -10.85 2.97
C PHE A 90 7.54 -9.76 2.24
N GLU A 91 6.20 -9.84 2.21
CA GLU A 91 5.35 -8.85 1.55
C GLU A 91 5.44 -7.51 2.26
N HIS A 92 5.47 -7.56 3.60
CA HIS A 92 5.71 -6.39 4.42
C HIS A 92 7.08 -5.74 4.10
N ASP A 93 8.16 -6.53 4.10
CA ASP A 93 9.51 -6.04 3.84
C ASP A 93 9.64 -5.47 2.42
N ALA A 94 9.08 -6.15 1.42
CA ALA A 94 9.08 -5.69 0.03
C ALA A 94 8.37 -4.34 -0.14
N VAL A 95 7.21 -4.15 0.49
CA VAL A 95 6.47 -2.87 0.44
C VAL A 95 7.21 -1.76 1.19
N VAL A 96 7.82 -2.07 2.34
CA VAL A 96 8.64 -1.10 3.08
C VAL A 96 9.87 -0.68 2.26
N GLN A 97 10.61 -1.64 1.70
CA GLN A 97 11.76 -1.35 0.82
C GLN A 97 11.34 -0.56 -0.42
N TRP A 98 10.19 -0.89 -1.00
CA TRP A 98 9.64 -0.16 -2.14
C TRP A 98 9.31 1.29 -1.78
N ALA A 99 8.65 1.54 -0.66
CA ALA A 99 8.32 2.88 -0.21
C ALA A 99 9.56 3.70 0.17
N LEU A 100 10.58 3.05 0.74
CA LEU A 100 11.87 3.68 1.08
C LEU A 100 12.73 3.98 -0.13
N ARG A 101 12.54 3.30 -1.28
CA ARG A 101 13.26 3.59 -2.53
C ARG A 101 13.15 5.06 -2.93
N ASP A 102 11.99 5.66 -2.71
CA ASP A 102 11.70 7.04 -3.06
C ASP A 102 12.33 8.03 -2.06
N VAL A 103 12.43 7.64 -0.78
CA VAL A 103 13.11 8.39 0.28
C VAL A 103 14.63 8.39 0.08
N ALA A 104 15.19 7.31 -0.47
CA ALA A 104 16.61 7.17 -0.77
C ALA A 104 17.11 8.02 -1.95
N ALA A 105 16.24 8.82 -2.59
CA ALA A 105 16.67 9.88 -3.51
C ALA A 105 17.35 11.07 -2.79
N ILE A 106 17.44 11.05 -1.46
CA ILE A 106 18.39 11.87 -0.71
C ILE A 106 19.75 11.16 -0.83
N ALA A 107 20.55 11.58 -1.80
CA ALA A 107 21.91 11.06 -2.02
C ALA A 107 22.66 10.91 -0.68
N PRO A 108 23.26 9.75 -0.37
CA PRO A 108 24.09 9.62 0.81
C PRO A 108 25.26 10.59 0.64
N THR A 109 25.25 11.67 1.42
CA THR A 109 26.40 12.56 1.52
C THR A 109 27.36 11.91 2.49
N PHE A 110 28.36 11.22 1.97
CA PHE A 110 29.48 10.74 2.78
C PHE A 110 30.30 11.94 3.25
N HIS A 111 30.38 12.15 4.56
CA HIS A 111 31.32 13.07 5.21
C HIS A 111 32.55 12.32 5.68
#